data_AF-A0A674JP35-F1
#
_entry.id   AF-A0A674JP35-F1
#
_cell.length_a   1.000
_cell.length_b   1.000
_cell.length_c   1.000
_cell.angle_alpha   90.00
_cell.angle_beta   90.00
_cell.angle_gamma   90.00
#
_symmetry.space_group_name_H-M   'P 1'
#
loop_
_entity.id
_entity.type
_entity.pdbx_description
1 polymer ?
#
loop_
_entity_poly.entity_id
_entity_poly.type
_entity_poly.pdbx_seq_one_letter_code
_entity_poly.pdbx_strand_id
1 'polypeptide(L)'
;MSWEGCGVRLLGRYHDQQDVTSNFLSAMWLISITFLSIGYGDMVPHTYCGKGVCLLTGIMGAGCTALVVAVVARKLELTKAEKHVHNFMMDTQLTKRIKNAAANVLRETWFIYKHTKLLKKIDHAKVRKHQRKFLQAIHQMTNMMQNVMYDLITELNDRSEDLEKQIGSLESKLEQLTTSFNSLPLLIAETLRHQQQQLLAAVIEARGISMAGGTPQTPLSDSPIGVSSTSFPTPYTSSSSC
;
A
#
# COMPACT_ATOMS: atom_id res chain seq x y z
N MET A 1 13.37 24.15 5.58
CA MET A 1 13.88 25.31 6.33
C MET A 1 13.08 26.61 6.10
N SER A 2 11.87 26.59 5.50
CA SER A 2 11.07 27.82 5.27
C SER A 2 9.96 28.07 6.30
N TRP A 3 9.64 27.10 7.15
CA TRP A 3 8.50 27.17 8.10
C TRP A 3 8.89 27.73 9.48
N GLU A 4 10.14 27.61 9.89
CA GLU A 4 10.63 28.16 11.17
C GLU A 4 10.67 29.70 11.16
N GLY A 5 10.80 30.31 9.98
CA GLY A 5 10.86 31.76 9.82
C GLY A 5 9.51 32.49 9.89
N CYS A 6 8.38 31.78 9.75
CA CYS A 6 7.04 32.37 9.79
C CYS A 6 6.45 32.37 11.21
N GLY A 7 6.68 31.29 11.97
CA GLY A 7 6.25 31.21 13.38
C GLY A 7 6.93 32.25 14.26
N VAL A 8 8.25 32.45 14.10
CA VAL A 8 9.02 33.42 14.90
C VAL A 8 8.70 34.88 14.53
N ARG A 9 8.39 35.17 13.25
CA ARG A 9 8.01 36.52 12.81
C ARG A 9 6.60 36.93 13.23
N LEU A 10 5.66 35.98 13.35
CA LEU A 10 4.34 36.24 13.93
C LEU A 10 4.39 36.41 15.45
N LEU A 11 5.31 35.70 16.14
CA LEU A 11 5.58 35.93 17.57
C LEU A 11 6.13 37.34 17.85
N GLY A 12 6.96 37.88 16.94
CA GLY A 12 7.60 39.19 17.11
C GLY A 12 6.68 40.41 16.98
N ARG A 13 5.42 40.26 16.56
CA ARG A 13 4.43 41.36 16.44
C ARG A 13 3.44 41.42 17.62
N TYR A 14 3.53 40.50 18.59
CA TYR A 14 2.65 40.40 19.76
C TYR A 14 3.36 40.79 21.07
N HIS A 15 4.35 41.70 20.99
CA HIS A 15 5.26 42.03 22.08
C HIS A 15 4.96 43.42 22.69
N ASP A 16 3.73 43.67 23.14
CA ASP A 16 3.49 44.81 24.02
C ASP A 16 2.72 44.43 25.29
N GLN A 17 3.51 44.39 26.38
CA GLN A 17 3.20 44.71 27.77
C GLN A 17 2.10 43.93 28.55
N GLN A 18 2.60 43.03 29.41
CA GLN A 18 2.20 42.82 30.82
C GLN A 18 0.93 42.01 31.21
N ASP A 19 0.05 41.59 30.28
CA ASP A 19 -0.98 40.52 30.51
C ASP A 19 -0.54 39.15 29.94
N VAL A 20 0.74 39.06 29.60
CA VAL A 20 1.35 38.05 28.72
C VAL A 20 1.56 36.69 29.35
N THR A 21 1.71 36.58 30.67
CA THR A 21 2.07 35.31 31.31
C THR A 21 0.89 34.34 31.37
N SER A 22 -0.32 34.81 31.72
CA SER A 22 -1.52 33.97 31.73
C SER A 22 -1.92 33.55 30.32
N ASN A 23 -1.93 34.48 29.37
CA ASN A 23 -2.25 34.20 27.97
C ASN A 23 -1.21 33.29 27.27
N PHE A 24 0.08 33.38 27.62
CA PHE A 24 1.12 32.49 27.11
C PHE A 24 1.04 31.08 27.71
N LEU A 25 0.79 30.96 29.02
CA LEU A 25 0.55 29.66 29.65
C LEU A 25 -0.73 29.01 29.09
N SER A 26 -1.81 29.77 28.90
CA SER A 26 -3.03 29.32 28.24
C SER A 26 -2.79 28.92 26.77
N ALA A 27 -1.93 29.65 26.04
CA ALA A 27 -1.55 29.30 24.67
C ALA A 27 -0.71 28.01 24.63
N MET A 28 0.31 27.87 25.48
CA MET A 28 1.11 26.64 25.56
C MET A 28 0.25 25.43 25.98
N TRP A 29 -0.70 25.64 26.90
CA TRP A 29 -1.66 24.62 27.33
C TRP A 29 -2.60 24.20 26.20
N LEU A 30 -3.17 25.17 25.47
CA LEU A 30 -4.00 24.92 24.29
C LEU A 30 -3.22 24.16 23.20
N ILE A 31 -1.99 24.59 22.90
CA ILE A 31 -1.09 23.95 21.94
C ILE A 31 -0.81 22.50 22.34
N SER A 32 -0.58 22.21 23.62
CA SER A 32 -0.34 20.85 24.12
C SER A 32 -1.58 19.96 24.02
N ILE A 33 -2.78 20.48 24.30
CA ILE A 33 -4.06 19.75 24.22
C ILE A 33 -4.48 19.50 22.77
N THR A 34 -4.23 20.46 21.89
CA THR A 34 -4.43 20.31 20.44
C THR A 34 -3.42 19.34 19.85
N PHE A 35 -2.15 19.38 20.27
CA PHE A 35 -1.14 18.41 19.85
C PHE A 35 -1.51 16.99 20.27
N LEU A 36 -2.05 16.83 21.48
CA LEU A 36 -2.55 15.55 22.00
C LEU A 36 -3.95 15.19 21.45
N SER A 37 -4.56 16.06 20.63
CA SER A 37 -5.89 15.90 20.03
C SER A 37 -7.02 15.60 21.05
N ILE A 38 -6.91 16.08 22.29
CA ILE A 38 -7.94 15.88 23.34
C ILE A 38 -9.08 16.89 23.19
N GLY A 39 -8.75 18.18 23.02
CA GLY A 39 -9.70 19.26 22.71
C GLY A 39 -10.86 19.43 23.72
N TYR A 40 -10.57 19.84 24.96
CA TYR A 40 -11.61 20.06 25.99
C TYR A 40 -12.67 21.12 25.62
N GLY A 41 -12.32 22.11 24.78
CA GLY A 41 -13.27 23.09 24.23
C GLY A 41 -13.65 24.24 25.18
N ASP A 42 -12.95 24.37 26.31
CA ASP A 42 -13.16 25.39 27.34
C ASP A 42 -12.56 26.77 26.97
N MET A 43 -11.59 26.81 26.06
CA MET A 43 -11.06 28.04 25.47
C MET A 43 -10.95 27.93 23.95
N VAL A 44 -11.63 28.83 23.22
CA VAL A 44 -11.61 28.87 21.74
C VAL A 44 -11.03 30.21 21.28
N PRO A 45 -9.98 30.23 20.44
CA PRO A 45 -9.46 31.49 19.91
C PRO A 45 -10.51 32.11 18.97
N HIS A 46 -11.08 33.24 19.39
CA HIS A 46 -12.05 34.00 18.58
C HIS A 46 -11.40 34.76 17.43
N THR A 47 -10.05 34.91 17.42
CA THR A 47 -9.30 35.59 16.37
C THR A 47 -8.89 34.64 15.23
N TYR A 48 -8.94 35.13 13.98
CA TYR A 48 -8.57 34.35 12.79
C TYR A 48 -7.12 33.84 12.81
N CYS A 49 -6.19 34.60 13.41
CA CYS A 49 -4.80 34.20 13.56
C CYS A 49 -4.64 32.97 14.49
N GLY A 50 -5.41 32.91 15.59
CA GLY A 50 -5.34 31.81 16.55
C GLY A 50 -5.97 30.53 16.03
N LYS A 51 -7.04 30.65 15.22
CA LYS A 51 -7.64 29.52 14.50
C LYS A 51 -6.64 28.88 13.52
N GLY A 52 -5.88 29.71 12.79
CA GLY A 52 -4.82 29.23 11.90
C GLY A 52 -3.71 28.47 12.63
N VAL A 53 -3.22 29.00 13.76
CA VAL A 53 -2.17 28.35 14.57
C VAL A 53 -2.64 27.02 15.15
N CYS A 54 -3.89 26.94 15.63
CA CYS A 54 -4.48 25.71 16.16
C CYS A 54 -4.57 24.61 15.08
N LEU A 55 -5.02 24.95 13.86
CA LEU A 55 -5.09 24.01 12.74
C LEU A 55 -3.71 23.48 12.34
N LEU A 56 -2.71 24.36 12.22
CA LEU A 56 -1.35 23.96 11.86
C LEU A 56 -0.71 23.06 12.93
N THR A 57 -0.94 23.38 14.21
CA THR A 57 -0.47 22.57 15.34
C THR A 57 -1.14 21.19 15.36
N GLY A 58 -2.45 21.12 15.08
CA GLY A 58 -3.18 19.86 15.00
C GLY A 58 -2.68 18.95 13.88
N ILE A 59 -2.39 19.50 12.70
CA ILE A 59 -1.82 18.73 11.57
C ILE A 59 -0.43 18.18 11.94
N MET A 60 0.42 19.01 12.57
CA MET A 60 1.74 18.57 13.04
C MET A 60 1.63 17.47 14.10
N GLY A 61 0.72 17.61 15.07
CA GLY A 61 0.49 16.61 16.13
C GLY A 61 -0.04 15.28 15.58
N ALA A 62 -1.01 15.32 14.68
CA ALA A 62 -1.50 14.14 13.98
C ALA A 62 -0.37 13.46 13.16
N GLY A 63 0.47 14.24 12.49
CA GLY A 63 1.65 13.74 11.79
C GLY A 63 2.65 13.04 12.71
N CYS A 64 2.95 13.63 13.87
CA CYS A 64 3.81 13.02 14.88
C CYS A 64 3.24 11.69 15.41
N THR A 65 1.96 11.65 15.77
CA THR A 65 1.31 10.41 16.24
C THR A 65 1.27 9.34 15.16
N ALA A 66 0.96 9.71 13.91
CA ALA A 66 0.98 8.80 12.77
C ALA A 66 2.38 8.21 12.54
N LEU A 67 3.43 9.03 12.64
CA LEU A 67 4.82 8.57 12.53
C LEU A 67 5.17 7.61 13.68
N VAL A 68 4.78 7.91 14.92
CA VAL A 68 4.99 7.01 16.07
C VAL A 68 4.27 5.68 15.86
N VAL A 69 2.99 5.69 15.50
CA VAL A 69 2.22 4.48 15.22
C VAL A 69 2.83 3.69 14.07
N ALA A 70 3.29 4.35 13.01
CA ALA A 70 3.96 3.69 11.89
C ALA A 70 5.32 3.10 12.29
N VAL A 71 6.11 3.76 13.14
CA VAL A 71 7.37 3.21 13.67
C VAL A 71 7.10 2.03 14.59
N VAL A 72 6.10 2.13 15.47
CA VAL A 72 5.68 1.04 16.35
C VAL A 72 5.19 -0.13 15.53
N ALA A 73 4.32 0.07 14.53
CA ALA A 73 3.88 -0.97 13.60
C ALA A 73 5.07 -1.63 12.90
N ARG A 74 6.01 -0.84 12.37
CA ARG A 74 7.25 -1.37 11.77
C ARG A 74 8.12 -2.13 12.76
N LYS A 75 8.13 -1.77 14.05
CA LYS A 75 8.87 -2.49 15.10
C LYS A 75 8.13 -3.75 15.55
N LEU A 76 6.80 -3.76 15.54
CA LEU A 76 5.95 -4.91 15.80
C LEU A 76 5.96 -5.91 14.62
N GLU A 77 6.19 -5.43 13.39
CA GLU A 77 6.44 -6.26 12.20
C GLU A 77 7.84 -6.92 12.23
N LEU A 78 8.78 -6.40 13.04
CA LEU A 78 10.20 -6.77 13.04
C LEU A 78 10.68 -7.53 14.27
N THR A 79 9.86 -8.44 14.79
CA THR A 79 10.40 -9.60 15.51
C THR A 79 10.14 -10.89 14.76
N LYS A 80 10.44 -10.92 13.44
CA LYS A 80 10.50 -12.15 12.61
C LYS A 80 11.21 -13.31 13.30
N ALA A 81 12.26 -13.04 14.09
CA ALA A 81 12.95 -14.03 14.92
C ALA A 81 12.10 -14.50 16.12
N GLU A 82 11.39 -13.62 16.81
CA GLU A 82 10.42 -14.01 17.86
C GLU A 82 9.22 -14.74 17.27
N LYS A 83 8.73 -14.38 16.09
CA LYS A 83 7.68 -15.15 15.39
C LYS A 83 8.15 -16.57 15.12
N HIS A 84 9.39 -16.76 14.68
CA HIS A 84 9.95 -18.10 14.48
C HIS A 84 10.11 -18.88 15.80
N VAL A 85 10.59 -18.22 16.86
CA VAL A 85 10.72 -18.86 18.19
C VAL A 85 9.36 -19.14 18.83
N HIS A 86 8.38 -18.24 18.67
CA HIS A 86 7.02 -18.41 19.15
C HIS A 86 6.27 -19.47 18.34
N ASN A 87 6.46 -19.52 17.02
CA ASN A 87 5.95 -20.59 16.18
C ASN A 87 6.55 -21.92 16.61
N PHE A 88 7.86 -22.00 16.77
CA PHE A 88 8.53 -23.20 17.25
C PHE A 88 8.04 -23.64 18.65
N MET A 89 7.88 -22.68 19.56
CA MET A 89 7.35 -22.94 20.90
C MET A 89 5.89 -23.42 20.84
N MET A 90 5.06 -22.81 20.01
CA MET A 90 3.65 -23.15 19.82
C MET A 90 3.50 -24.53 19.15
N ASP A 91 4.27 -24.83 18.10
CA ASP A 91 4.27 -26.10 17.37
C ASP A 91 4.73 -27.26 18.26
N THR A 92 5.77 -27.01 19.06
CA THR A 92 6.27 -27.98 20.05
C THR A 92 5.20 -28.26 21.10
N GLN A 93 4.48 -27.23 21.58
CA GLN A 93 3.42 -27.38 22.58
C GLN A 93 2.18 -28.05 21.99
N LEU A 94 1.77 -27.69 20.79
CA LEU A 94 0.62 -28.23 20.09
C LEU A 94 0.80 -29.72 19.82
N THR A 95 1.98 -30.13 19.34
CA THR A 95 2.32 -31.54 19.14
C THR A 95 2.29 -32.33 20.45
N LYS A 96 2.80 -31.77 21.55
CA LYS A 96 2.74 -32.40 22.88
C LYS A 96 1.30 -32.55 23.36
N ARG A 97 0.45 -31.54 23.16
CA ARG A 97 -0.97 -31.58 23.54
C ARG A 97 -1.76 -32.59 22.72
N ILE A 98 -1.54 -32.69 21.41
CA ILE A 98 -2.18 -33.69 20.55
C ILE A 98 -1.79 -35.11 21.01
N LYS A 99 -0.50 -35.36 21.25
CA LYS A 99 -0.02 -36.66 21.75
C LYS A 99 -0.62 -37.00 23.12
N ASN A 100 -0.73 -36.03 24.03
CA ASN A 100 -1.35 -36.22 25.33
C ASN A 100 -2.87 -36.48 25.23
N ALA A 101 -3.58 -35.75 24.35
CA ALA A 101 -4.99 -35.98 24.09
C ALA A 101 -5.24 -37.39 23.53
N ALA A 102 -4.44 -37.83 22.56
CA ALA A 102 -4.51 -39.18 22.01
C ALA A 102 -4.28 -40.28 23.08
N ALA A 103 -3.32 -40.06 23.99
CA ALA A 103 -3.08 -40.98 25.11
C ALA A 103 -4.29 -41.05 26.07
N ASN A 104 -4.94 -39.91 26.35
CA ASN A 104 -6.16 -39.88 27.15
C ASN A 104 -7.34 -40.56 26.45
N VAL A 105 -7.49 -40.42 25.14
CA VAL A 105 -8.52 -41.14 24.37
C VAL A 105 -8.34 -42.66 24.54
N LEU A 106 -7.10 -43.17 24.39
CA LEU A 106 -6.78 -44.60 24.55
C LEU A 106 -7.03 -45.09 25.98
N ARG A 107 -6.58 -44.34 26.99
CA ARG A 107 -6.78 -44.66 28.40
C ARG A 107 -8.26 -44.73 28.76
N GLU A 108 -9.05 -43.78 28.27
CA GLU A 108 -10.47 -43.69 28.60
C GLU A 108 -11.26 -44.77 27.86
N THR A 109 -10.90 -45.08 26.61
CA THR A 109 -11.43 -46.22 25.84
C THR A 109 -11.21 -47.53 26.60
N TRP A 110 -9.99 -47.74 27.11
CA TRP A 110 -9.66 -48.92 27.89
C TRP A 110 -10.44 -48.98 29.22
N PHE A 111 -10.56 -47.86 29.94
CA PHE A 111 -11.35 -47.80 31.19
C PHE A 111 -12.84 -48.07 30.94
N ILE A 112 -13.41 -47.57 29.84
CA ILE A 112 -14.79 -47.87 29.43
C ILE A 112 -14.93 -49.37 29.17
N TYR A 113 -14.01 -49.97 28.41
CA TYR A 113 -14.02 -51.41 28.14
C TYR A 113 -13.96 -52.24 29.43
N LYS A 114 -13.03 -51.88 30.33
CA LYS A 114 -12.88 -52.54 31.64
C LYS A 114 -14.14 -52.44 32.50
N HIS A 115 -14.73 -51.25 32.61
CA HIS A 115 -15.94 -51.04 33.42
C HIS A 115 -17.22 -51.62 32.80
N THR A 116 -17.26 -51.82 31.50
CA THR A 116 -18.45 -52.30 30.78
C THR A 116 -18.43 -53.82 30.56
N LYS A 117 -17.24 -54.43 30.33
CA LYS A 117 -17.12 -55.86 30.01
C LYS A 117 -16.37 -56.72 31.04
N LEU A 118 -15.42 -56.15 31.80
CA LEU A 118 -14.55 -56.95 32.69
C LEU A 118 -14.99 -56.92 34.17
N LEU A 119 -15.88 -56.01 34.57
CA LEU A 119 -16.37 -55.94 35.95
C LEU A 119 -17.67 -56.73 36.14
N LYS A 120 -17.68 -57.62 37.13
CA LYS A 120 -18.84 -58.42 37.56
C LYS A 120 -20.02 -57.57 38.11
N LYS A 121 -19.80 -56.30 38.45
CA LYS A 121 -20.84 -55.32 38.83
C LYS A 121 -20.66 -54.04 38.02
N ILE A 122 -21.68 -53.67 37.25
CA ILE A 122 -21.67 -52.48 36.37
C ILE A 122 -22.13 -51.25 37.14
N ASP A 123 -21.24 -50.28 37.33
CA ASP A 123 -21.59 -48.95 37.85
C ASP A 123 -21.92 -47.99 36.69
N HIS A 124 -23.20 -47.87 36.34
CA HIS A 124 -23.65 -46.99 35.24
C HIS A 124 -23.22 -45.51 35.41
N ALA A 125 -23.05 -45.03 36.65
CA ALA A 125 -22.56 -43.68 36.92
C ALA A 125 -21.08 -43.48 36.54
N LYS A 126 -20.23 -44.49 36.79
CA LYS A 126 -18.80 -44.45 36.46
C LYS A 126 -18.55 -44.60 34.96
N VAL A 127 -19.36 -45.41 34.28
CA VAL A 127 -19.32 -45.56 32.81
C VAL A 127 -19.69 -44.24 32.13
N ARG A 128 -20.80 -43.60 32.52
CA ARG A 128 -21.20 -42.29 31.97
C ARG A 128 -20.18 -41.18 32.23
N LYS A 129 -19.43 -41.25 33.34
CA LYS A 129 -18.34 -40.30 33.62
C LYS A 129 -17.16 -40.52 32.68
N HIS A 130 -16.75 -41.77 32.44
CA HIS A 130 -15.67 -42.07 31.50
C HIS A 130 -16.05 -41.79 30.04
N GLN A 131 -17.28 -42.09 29.63
CA GLN A 131 -17.78 -41.75 28.29
C GLN A 131 -17.75 -40.24 28.03
N ARG A 132 -18.14 -39.40 28.99
CA ARG A 132 -18.03 -37.94 28.86
C ARG A 132 -16.58 -37.47 28.71
N LYS A 133 -15.66 -38.01 29.51
CA LYS A 133 -14.23 -37.71 29.41
C LYS A 133 -13.62 -38.16 28.08
N PHE A 134 -14.02 -39.33 27.59
CA PHE A 134 -13.63 -39.85 26.29
C PHE A 134 -14.08 -38.93 25.15
N LEU A 135 -15.36 -38.54 25.16
CA LEU A 135 -15.91 -37.63 24.13
C LEU A 135 -15.23 -36.26 24.16
N GLN A 136 -14.95 -35.73 25.36
CA GLN A 136 -14.17 -34.50 25.52
C GLN A 136 -12.76 -34.62 24.96
N ALA A 137 -12.06 -35.72 25.24
CA ALA A 137 -10.71 -35.96 24.72
C ALA A 137 -10.69 -36.09 23.19
N ILE A 138 -11.69 -36.78 22.60
CA ILE A 138 -11.85 -36.84 21.14
C ILE A 138 -12.10 -35.44 20.58
N HIS A 139 -13.08 -34.72 21.11
CA HIS A 139 -13.43 -33.40 20.60
C HIS A 139 -12.25 -32.42 20.68
N GLN A 140 -11.47 -32.50 21.76
CA GLN A 140 -10.27 -31.70 21.93
C GLN A 140 -9.22 -32.06 20.87
N MET A 141 -8.99 -33.35 20.61
CA MET A 141 -8.04 -33.83 19.59
C MET A 141 -8.48 -33.43 18.18
N THR A 142 -9.76 -33.59 17.85
CA THR A 142 -10.30 -33.22 16.52
C THR A 142 -10.24 -31.72 16.30
N ASN A 143 -10.57 -30.91 17.30
CA ASN A 143 -10.50 -29.45 17.20
C ASN A 143 -9.04 -28.98 16.98
N MET A 144 -8.08 -29.57 17.71
CA MET A 144 -6.67 -29.29 17.48
C MET A 144 -6.23 -29.66 16.06
N MET A 145 -6.66 -30.83 15.55
CA MET A 145 -6.33 -31.28 14.20
C MET A 145 -7.01 -30.42 13.11
N GLN A 146 -8.24 -29.97 13.35
CA GLN A 146 -8.95 -29.03 12.46
C GLN A 146 -8.23 -27.69 12.38
N ASN A 147 -7.78 -27.14 13.52
CA ASN A 147 -7.02 -25.89 13.52
C ASN A 147 -5.74 -26.00 12.69
N VAL A 148 -5.02 -27.13 12.78
CA VAL A 148 -3.84 -27.41 11.93
C VAL A 148 -4.22 -27.49 10.46
N MET A 149 -5.35 -28.14 10.13
CA MET A 149 -5.87 -28.21 8.75
C MET A 149 -6.19 -26.82 8.20
N TYR A 150 -6.84 -25.96 8.98
CA TYR A 150 -7.16 -24.60 8.57
C TYR A 150 -5.89 -23.78 8.32
N ASP A 151 -4.90 -23.86 9.21
CA ASP A 151 -3.63 -23.15 9.05
C ASP A 151 -2.90 -23.58 7.76
N LEU A 152 -2.89 -24.88 7.46
CA LEU A 152 -2.33 -25.41 6.22
C LEU A 152 -3.10 -24.94 4.98
N ILE A 153 -4.44 -24.93 5.02
CA ILE A 153 -5.27 -24.45 3.91
C ILE A 153 -5.01 -22.96 3.67
N THR A 154 -4.90 -22.16 4.73
CA THR A 154 -4.57 -20.73 4.61
C THR A 154 -3.18 -20.54 4.02
N GLU A 155 -2.17 -21.28 4.48
CA GLU A 155 -0.81 -21.21 3.92
C GLU A 155 -0.78 -21.60 2.43
N LEU A 156 -1.53 -22.64 2.04
CA LEU A 156 -1.66 -23.05 0.63
C LEU A 156 -2.38 -22.00 -0.21
N ASN A 157 -3.41 -21.34 0.34
CA ASN A 157 -4.15 -20.30 -0.35
C ASN A 157 -3.26 -19.07 -0.60
N ASP A 158 -2.48 -18.63 0.39
CA ASP A 158 -1.51 -17.54 0.23
C ASP A 158 -0.47 -17.87 -0.87
N ARG A 159 0.03 -19.11 -0.88
CA ARG A 159 0.94 -19.58 -1.94
C ARG A 159 0.28 -19.60 -3.31
N SER A 160 -1.00 -19.96 -3.38
CA SER A 160 -1.77 -19.92 -4.63
C SER A 160 -1.92 -18.49 -5.15
N GLU A 161 -2.25 -17.54 -4.27
CA GLU A 161 -2.39 -16.12 -4.63
C GLU A 161 -1.06 -15.53 -5.14
N ASP A 162 0.07 -15.89 -4.52
CA ASP A 162 1.39 -15.49 -5.00
C ASP A 162 1.72 -16.07 -6.39
N LEU A 163 1.33 -17.32 -6.65
CA LEU A 163 1.49 -17.94 -7.98
C LEU A 163 0.61 -17.25 -9.02
N GLU A 164 -0.63 -16.89 -8.68
CA GLU A 164 -1.51 -16.11 -9.57
C GLU A 164 -0.94 -14.73 -9.87
N LYS A 165 -0.34 -14.05 -8.88
CA LYS A 165 0.35 -12.77 -9.13
C LYS A 165 1.54 -12.95 -10.08
N GLN A 166 2.31 -14.03 -9.91
CA GLN A 166 3.43 -14.33 -10.81
C GLN A 166 2.94 -14.64 -12.23
N ILE A 167 1.84 -15.40 -12.38
CA ILE A 167 1.28 -15.69 -13.71
C ILE A 167 0.79 -14.42 -14.39
N GLY A 168 0.06 -13.54 -13.68
CA GLY A 168 -0.40 -12.26 -14.22
C GLY A 168 0.75 -11.30 -14.59
N SER A 169 1.84 -11.31 -13.81
CA SER A 169 3.06 -10.57 -14.19
C SER A 169 3.71 -11.16 -15.44
N LEU A 170 3.63 -12.47 -15.65
CA LEU A 170 4.19 -13.12 -16.84
C LEU A 170 3.33 -12.83 -18.07
N GLU A 171 2.00 -12.89 -17.93
CA GLU A 171 1.04 -12.52 -18.98
C GLU A 171 1.23 -11.08 -19.44
N SER A 172 1.34 -10.14 -18.50
CA SER A 172 1.60 -8.73 -18.85
C SER A 172 2.94 -8.53 -19.57
N LYS A 173 4.00 -9.27 -19.19
CA LYS A 173 5.28 -9.24 -19.92
C LYS A 173 5.15 -9.82 -21.34
N LEU A 174 4.35 -10.87 -21.53
CA LEU A 174 4.07 -11.44 -22.84
C LEU A 174 3.25 -10.49 -23.73
N GLU A 175 2.27 -9.79 -23.17
CA GLU A 175 1.51 -8.76 -23.90
C GLU A 175 2.42 -7.60 -24.32
N GLN A 176 3.29 -7.11 -23.43
CA GLN A 176 4.27 -6.07 -23.77
C GLN A 176 5.23 -6.51 -24.89
N LEU A 177 5.71 -7.75 -24.82
CA LEU A 177 6.58 -8.31 -25.85
C LEU A 177 5.85 -8.44 -27.19
N THR A 178 4.60 -8.93 -27.17
CA THR A 178 3.74 -9.03 -28.35
C THR A 178 3.49 -7.67 -28.97
N THR A 179 3.20 -6.65 -28.17
CA THR A 179 2.98 -5.27 -28.64
C THR A 179 4.24 -4.70 -29.27
N SER A 180 5.40 -4.93 -28.63
CA SER A 180 6.71 -4.53 -29.17
C SER A 180 6.98 -5.19 -30.53
N PHE A 181 6.71 -6.49 -30.65
CA PHE A 181 6.86 -7.24 -31.91
C PHE A 181 5.95 -6.74 -33.03
N ASN A 182 4.70 -6.39 -32.73
CA ASN A 182 3.78 -5.84 -33.73
C ASN A 182 4.19 -4.42 -34.20
N SER A 183 4.88 -3.64 -33.36
CA SER A 183 5.35 -2.29 -33.71
C SER A 183 6.64 -2.26 -34.55
N LEU A 184 7.49 -3.28 -34.43
CA LEU A 184 8.74 -3.42 -35.20
C LEU A 184 8.56 -3.34 -36.73
N PRO A 185 7.64 -4.09 -37.38
CA PRO A 185 7.45 -3.99 -38.83
C PRO A 185 6.96 -2.61 -39.27
N LEU A 186 6.22 -1.89 -38.42
CA LEU A 186 5.79 -0.52 -38.70
C LEU A 186 6.99 0.44 -38.76
N LEU A 187 7.90 0.35 -37.78
CA LEU A 187 9.16 1.11 -37.74
C LEU A 187 10.08 0.78 -38.92
N ILE A 188 10.17 -0.49 -39.31
CA ILE A 188 10.93 -0.92 -40.48
C ILE A 188 10.32 -0.33 -41.76
N ALA A 189 8.99 -0.34 -41.90
CA ALA A 189 8.32 0.27 -43.05
C ALA A 189 8.50 1.79 -43.13
N GLU A 190 8.47 2.49 -41.98
CA GLU A 190 8.69 3.94 -41.87
C GLU A 190 10.12 4.31 -42.29
N THR A 191 11.10 3.58 -41.76
CA THR A 191 12.53 3.83 -42.09
C THR A 191 12.85 3.51 -43.54
N LEU A 192 12.26 2.45 -44.13
CA LEU A 192 12.42 2.14 -45.55
C LEU A 192 11.82 3.25 -46.44
N ARG A 193 10.62 3.74 -46.10
CA ARG A 193 9.98 4.86 -46.81
C ARG A 193 10.83 6.12 -46.74
N HIS A 194 11.37 6.44 -45.56
CA HIS A 194 12.21 7.61 -45.37
C HIS A 194 13.50 7.53 -46.20
N GLN A 195 14.17 6.37 -46.19
CA GLN A 195 15.34 6.10 -47.04
C GLN A 195 15.01 6.27 -48.53
N GLN A 196 13.88 5.72 -48.99
CA GLN A 196 13.46 5.82 -50.38
C GLN A 196 13.19 7.27 -50.80
N GLN A 197 12.55 8.07 -49.94
CA GLN A 197 12.27 9.49 -50.20
C GLN A 197 13.55 10.33 -50.26
N GLN A 198 14.51 10.08 -49.37
CA GLN A 198 15.81 10.76 -49.41
C GLN A 198 16.60 10.40 -50.68
N LEU A 199 16.60 9.13 -51.08
CA LEU A 199 17.30 8.66 -52.28
C LEU A 199 16.66 9.26 -53.55
N LEU A 200 15.32 9.32 -53.61
CA LEU A 200 14.62 10.00 -54.71
C LEU A 200 14.92 11.50 -54.77
N ALA A 201 14.95 12.19 -53.62
CA ALA A 201 15.30 13.61 -53.57
C ALA A 201 16.75 13.85 -54.05
N ALA A 202 17.71 13.05 -53.58
CA ALA A 202 19.11 13.14 -53.99
C ALA A 202 19.31 12.83 -55.49
N VAL A 203 18.56 11.87 -56.05
CA VAL A 203 18.61 11.53 -57.48
C VAL A 203 17.99 12.65 -58.34
N ILE A 204 16.91 13.28 -57.89
CA ILE A 204 16.28 14.42 -58.57
C ILE A 204 17.22 15.63 -58.55
N GLU A 205 17.89 15.89 -57.43
CA GLU A 205 18.90 16.94 -57.31
C GLU A 205 20.10 16.66 -58.24
N ALA A 206 20.62 15.43 -58.24
CA ALA A 206 21.71 15.02 -59.13
C ALA A 206 21.33 15.08 -60.63
N ARG A 207 20.08 14.76 -60.98
CA ARG A 207 19.55 14.93 -62.35
C ARG A 207 19.25 16.38 -62.70
N GLY A 208 18.83 17.19 -61.74
CA GLY A 208 18.55 18.62 -61.90
C GLY A 208 19.81 19.45 -62.16
N ILE A 209 20.97 18.99 -61.70
CA ILE A 209 22.27 19.66 -61.93
C ILE A 209 22.80 19.41 -63.36
N SER A 210 22.23 18.48 -64.14
CA SER A 210 22.75 18.14 -65.47
C SER A 210 22.18 18.97 -66.64
N MET A 211 21.36 20.00 -66.39
CA MET A 211 20.82 20.89 -67.45
C MET A 211 20.84 22.37 -67.02
N ALA A 212 22.02 22.93 -66.79
CA ALA A 212 22.24 24.38 -66.87
C ALA A 212 23.73 24.73 -66.99
N GLY A 213 24.31 24.48 -68.16
CA GLY A 213 25.57 25.12 -68.57
C GLY A 213 25.28 26.40 -69.36
N GLY A 214 25.55 27.57 -68.77
CA GLY A 214 25.46 28.87 -69.46
C GLY A 214 25.48 30.06 -68.49
N THR A 215 26.57 30.84 -68.53
CA THR A 215 27.00 32.00 -67.72
C THR A 215 26.11 33.27 -67.87
N PRO A 216 26.44 34.46 -67.32
CA PRO A 216 26.65 34.88 -65.91
C PRO A 216 25.91 36.21 -65.59
N GLN A 217 25.19 36.43 -64.47
CA GLN A 217 24.91 37.80 -63.93
C GLN A 217 24.59 37.82 -62.41
N THR A 218 25.14 38.80 -61.71
CA THR A 218 24.87 39.24 -60.32
C THR A 218 23.61 40.15 -60.22
N PRO A 219 23.27 40.76 -59.07
CA PRO A 219 22.34 40.30 -58.02
C PRO A 219 21.03 41.14 -57.97
N LEU A 220 19.93 40.63 -57.40
CA LEU A 220 18.86 41.50 -56.89
C LEU A 220 18.01 40.85 -55.80
N SER A 221 17.87 41.58 -54.70
CA SER A 221 16.98 41.35 -53.57
C SER A 221 15.52 41.14 -53.97
N ASP A 222 14.79 40.31 -53.21
CA ASP A 222 13.62 40.79 -52.48
C ASP A 222 13.21 39.81 -51.37
N SER A 223 12.84 40.38 -50.22
CA SER A 223 12.36 39.67 -49.04
C SER A 223 10.99 39.01 -49.29
N PRO A 224 10.48 38.21 -48.33
CA PRO A 224 9.33 38.77 -47.62
C PRO A 224 9.35 38.57 -46.11
N ILE A 225 8.96 39.67 -45.47
CA ILE A 225 8.42 39.79 -44.12
C ILE A 225 7.03 39.13 -44.08
N GLY A 226 6.76 38.44 -42.96
CA GLY A 226 5.43 38.30 -42.38
C GLY A 226 4.54 37.23 -43.04
N VAL A 227 3.59 36.63 -42.34
CA VAL A 227 3.01 36.94 -41.03
C VAL A 227 2.35 35.68 -40.48
N SER A 228 2.37 35.58 -39.16
CA SER A 228 1.61 34.66 -38.31
C SER A 228 0.13 34.52 -38.67
N SER A 229 -0.41 33.32 -38.47
CA SER A 229 -1.81 32.96 -38.14
C SER A 229 -1.88 31.42 -38.24
N THR A 230 -2.40 30.60 -37.33
CA THR A 230 -3.53 30.67 -36.39
C THR A 230 -3.38 29.55 -35.36
N SER A 231 -3.25 29.85 -34.06
CA SER A 231 -4.25 29.66 -32.99
C SER A 231 -5.01 28.31 -32.92
N PHE A 232 -4.71 27.57 -31.85
CA PHE A 232 -5.55 26.58 -31.17
C PHE A 232 -6.92 27.16 -30.74
N PRO A 233 -7.98 26.34 -30.62
CA PRO A 233 -9.18 26.68 -29.86
C PRO A 233 -9.12 26.11 -28.44
N THR A 234 -9.57 26.91 -27.47
CA THR A 234 -9.88 26.53 -26.09
C THR A 234 -11.39 26.71 -25.80
N PRO A 235 -11.91 26.14 -24.71
CA PRO A 235 -13.28 25.63 -24.60
C PRO A 235 -14.23 26.60 -23.88
N TYR A 236 -15.53 26.45 -24.11
CA TYR A 236 -16.55 26.91 -23.15
C TYR A 236 -17.79 26.01 -23.17
N THR A 237 -18.13 25.57 -21.97
CA THR A 237 -19.43 25.21 -21.41
C THR A 237 -20.62 26.03 -21.96
N SER A 238 -21.78 25.40 -22.19
CA SER A 238 -23.06 25.67 -21.50
C SER A 238 -24.27 24.96 -22.16
N SER A 239 -24.96 24.14 -21.35
CA SER A 239 -26.42 23.98 -21.20
C SER A 239 -27.38 23.69 -22.38
N SER A 240 -28.27 22.72 -22.10
CA SER A 240 -29.73 22.71 -22.28
C SER A 240 -30.37 21.79 -23.35
N SER A 241 -31.23 20.91 -22.82
CA SER A 241 -32.56 20.51 -23.32
C SER A 241 -32.70 19.77 -24.65
N CYS A 242 -32.98 18.46 -24.57
CA CYS A 242 -34.26 17.81 -24.88
C CYS A 242 -34.16 16.30 -24.59
#